data_AF-A0A3L7NZK2-F1
#
_entry.id   AF-A0A3L7NZK2-F1
#
_cell.length_a   1.000
_cell.length_b   1.000
_cell.length_c   1.000
_cell.angle_alpha   90.00
_cell.angle_beta   90.00
_cell.angle_gamma   90.00
#
_symmetry.space_group_name_H-M   'P 1'
#
loop_
_entity.id
_entity.type
_entity.pdbx_description
1 polymer ?
#
loop_
_entity_poly.entity_id
_entity_poly.type
_entity_poly.pdbx_seq_one_letter_code
_entity_poly.pdbx_strand_id
1 'polypeptide(L)'
;MSYKQLFLLILTIWSAELFTRLLFDAVLSPQMEYRTYYLETDKYGKFLGEDIAEQVGDRGWQLVTAVPNPANKEEMILFFQRRTL
;
A
#
# COMPACT_ATOMS: atom_id res chain seq x y z
N MET A 1 -40.42 -27.64 12.59
CA MET A 1 -39.16 -27.06 13.09
C MET A 1 -39.51 -25.96 14.09
N SER A 2 -38.95 -25.98 15.30
CA SER A 2 -39.31 -25.01 16.36
C SER A 2 -38.65 -23.65 16.11
N TYR A 3 -39.31 -22.54 16.44
CA TYR A 3 -38.77 -21.18 16.32
C TYR A 3 -37.38 -21.04 16.98
N LYS A 4 -37.17 -21.73 18.10
CA LYS A 4 -35.88 -21.77 18.81
C LYS A 4 -34.76 -22.38 17.95
N GLN A 5 -35.07 -23.40 17.14
CA GLN A 5 -34.10 -24.06 16.25
C GLN A 5 -33.76 -23.18 15.05
N LEU A 6 -34.74 -22.47 14.49
CA LEU A 6 -34.51 -21.53 13.39
C LEU A 6 -33.62 -20.36 13.83
N PHE A 7 -33.91 -19.80 15.01
CA PHE A 7 -33.11 -18.71 15.59
C PHE A 7 -31.66 -19.13 15.84
N LEU A 8 -31.44 -20.31 16.44
CA LEU A 8 -30.10 -20.85 16.68
C LEU A 8 -29.34 -21.09 15.37
N LEU A 9 -30.01 -21.56 14.33
CA LEU A 9 -29.40 -21.79 13.02
C LEU A 9 -28.94 -20.48 12.38
N ILE A 10 -29.77 -19.43 12.42
CA ILE A 10 -29.41 -18.10 11.92
C ILE A 10 -28.23 -17.53 12.72
N LEU A 11 -28.26 -17.61 14.05
CA LEU A 11 -27.19 -17.11 14.91
C LEU A 11 -25.86 -17.84 14.62
N THR A 12 -25.92 -19.14 14.36
CA THR A 12 -24.74 -19.95 14.06
C THR A 12 -24.13 -19.59 12.70
N ILE A 13 -24.97 -19.36 11.68
CA ILE A 13 -24.52 -18.91 10.36
C ILE A 13 -23.84 -17.54 10.47
N TRP A 14 -24.48 -16.58 11.14
CA TRP A 14 -23.93 -15.23 11.35
C TRP A 14 -22.62 -15.25 12.13
N SER A 15 -22.54 -16.07 13.17
CA SER A 15 -21.32 -16.21 13.97
C SER A 15 -20.19 -16.82 13.13
N ALA A 16 -20.47 -17.86 12.34
CA ALA A 16 -19.47 -18.48 11.47
C ALA A 16 -18.97 -17.52 10.37
N GLU A 17 -19.86 -16.74 9.76
CA GLU A 17 -19.51 -15.73 8.76
C GLU A 17 -18.62 -14.62 9.37
N LEU A 18 -18.98 -14.12 10.56
CA LEU A 18 -18.21 -13.09 11.24
C LEU A 18 -16.81 -13.60 11.63
N PHE A 19 -16.73 -14.80 12.21
CA PHE A 19 -15.45 -15.40 12.62
C PHE A 19 -14.54 -15.67 11.44
N THR A 20 -15.08 -16.15 10.32
CA THR A 20 -14.27 -16.42 9.12
C THR A 20 -13.72 -15.14 8.52
N ARG A 21 -14.53 -14.07 8.37
CA ARG A 21 -14.03 -12.78 7.85
C ARG A 21 -12.94 -12.16 8.74
N LEU A 22 -13.16 -12.11 10.04
CA LEU A 22 -12.19 -11.57 10.99
C LEU A 22 -10.86 -12.33 10.97
N LEU A 23 -10.92 -13.66 10.86
CA LEU A 23 -9.71 -14.49 10.75
C LEU A 23 -8.98 -14.28 9.42
N PHE A 24 -9.70 -14.14 8.30
CA PHE A 24 -9.08 -13.86 7.00
C PHE A 24 -8.38 -12.49 6.98
N ASP A 25 -9.01 -11.44 7.49
CA ASP A 25 -8.42 -10.10 7.56
C ASP A 25 -7.20 -10.05 8.49
N ALA A 26 -7.17 -10.86 9.55
CA ALA A 26 -6.03 -10.94 10.47
C ALA A 26 -4.87 -11.79 9.91
N VAL A 27 -5.16 -12.82 9.11
CA VAL A 27 -4.14 -13.71 8.53
C VAL A 27 -3.46 -13.08 7.32
N LEU A 28 -4.20 -12.29 6.52
CA LEU A 28 -3.64 -11.53 5.42
C LEU A 28 -2.93 -10.28 5.96
N SER A 29 -1.71 -10.49 6.46
CA SER A 29 -0.81 -9.39 6.79
C SER A 29 -0.62 -8.53 5.55
N PRO A 30 -0.91 -7.23 5.59
CA PRO A 30 -0.75 -6.36 4.44
C PRO A 30 0.71 -6.42 3.99
N GLN A 31 0.93 -6.76 2.73
CA GLN A 31 2.29 -6.79 2.19
C GLN A 31 2.70 -5.35 1.87
N MET A 32 3.96 -5.03 2.17
CA MET A 32 4.52 -3.73 1.85
C MET A 32 5.47 -3.91 0.66
N GLU A 33 5.15 -3.26 -0.45
CA GLU A 33 6.02 -3.19 -1.62
C GLU A 33 6.85 -1.90 -1.55
N TYR A 34 8.10 -1.99 -2.01
CA TYR A 34 9.03 -0.87 -2.06
C TYR A 34 9.53 -0.68 -3.49
N ARG A 35 9.69 0.58 -3.90
CA ARG A 35 10.26 0.92 -5.20
C ARG A 35 11.13 2.16 -5.09
N THR A 36 12.24 2.14 -5.82
CA THR A 36 13.20 3.23 -5.87
C THR A 36 13.25 3.81 -7.28
N TYR A 37 13.24 5.13 -7.38
CA TYR A 37 13.43 5.86 -8.64
C TYR A 37 14.65 6.77 -8.54
N TYR A 38 15.34 6.91 -9.67
CA TYR A 38 16.47 7.83 -9.83
C TYR A 38 16.02 8.96 -10.73
N LEU A 39 16.06 10.19 -10.23
CA LEU A 39 15.76 11.40 -10.98
C LEU A 39 17.05 12.17 -11.22
N GLU A 40 17.33 12.46 -12.48
CA GLU A 40 18.41 13.38 -12.84
C GLU A 40 17.93 14.83 -12.65
N THR A 41 18.84 15.69 -12.20
CA THR A 41 18.63 17.14 -12.19
C THR A 41 19.09 17.73 -13.52
N ASP A 42 18.29 18.63 -14.09
CA ASP A 42 18.72 19.43 -15.24
C ASP A 42 19.82 20.42 -14.81
N LYS A 43 20.55 20.98 -15.79
CA LYS A 43 21.63 21.97 -15.62
C LYS A 43 21.22 23.22 -14.82
N TYR A 44 19.92 23.45 -14.64
CA TYR A 44 19.35 24.56 -13.84
C TYR A 44 18.92 24.13 -12.43
N GLY A 45 19.25 22.91 -12.00
CA GLY A 45 18.86 22.34 -10.70
C GLY A 45 17.39 21.95 -10.61
N LYS A 46 16.67 21.92 -11.75
CA LYS A 46 15.27 21.48 -11.80
C LYS A 46 15.23 19.97 -11.99
N PHE A 47 14.48 19.25 -11.16
CA PHE A 47 14.34 17.79 -11.27
C PHE A 47 13.59 17.42 -12.56
N LEU A 48 14.22 16.57 -13.38
CA LEU A 48 13.60 16.05 -14.60
C LEU A 48 12.63 14.93 -14.22
N GLY A 49 11.36 15.29 -14.04
CA GLY A 49 10.32 14.36 -13.57
C GLY A 49 9.67 14.80 -12.26
N GLU A 50 9.49 16.10 -12.05
CA GLU A 50 8.74 16.68 -10.92
C GLU A 50 7.37 15.99 -10.73
N ASP A 51 6.73 15.61 -11.83
CA ASP A 51 5.43 14.91 -11.85
C ASP A 51 5.52 13.42 -11.47
N ILE A 52 6.70 12.86 -11.25
CA ILE A 52 6.85 11.42 -10.95
C ILE A 52 6.16 11.06 -9.65
N ALA A 53 6.16 11.97 -8.66
CA ALA A 53 5.47 11.76 -7.39
C ALA A 53 3.96 11.67 -7.59
N GLU A 54 3.39 12.47 -8.49
CA GLU A 54 1.97 12.45 -8.84
C GLU A 54 1.63 11.19 -9.65
N GLN A 55 2.38 10.87 -10.70
CA GLN A 55 2.16 9.69 -11.55
C GLN A 55 2.31 8.36 -10.81
N VAL A 56 3.26 8.28 -9.88
CA VAL A 56 3.49 7.10 -9.03
C VAL A 56 2.44 7.08 -7.91
N GLY A 57 2.08 8.25 -7.37
CA GLY A 57 0.97 8.48 -6.44
C GLY A 57 -0.36 7.91 -6.92
N ASP A 58 -0.76 8.20 -8.15
CA ASP A 58 -1.98 7.70 -8.78
C ASP A 58 -2.08 6.17 -8.82
N ARG A 59 -0.93 5.48 -8.75
CA ARG A 59 -0.84 4.01 -8.74
C ARG A 59 -0.82 3.43 -7.32
N GLY A 60 -1.15 4.25 -6.32
CA GLY A 60 -1.23 3.89 -4.91
C GLY A 60 0.11 3.86 -4.18
N TRP A 61 1.17 4.38 -4.78
CA TRP A 61 2.48 4.45 -4.15
C TRP A 61 2.64 5.76 -3.38
N GLN A 62 3.23 5.69 -2.19
CA GLN A 62 3.48 6.83 -1.33
C GLN A 62 4.97 7.12 -1.28
N LEU A 63 5.35 8.38 -1.51
CA LEU A 63 6.73 8.82 -1.32
C LEU A 63 7.07 8.79 0.17
N VAL A 64 8.12 8.07 0.54
CA VAL A 64 8.62 7.97 1.91
C VAL A 64 9.72 9.00 2.15
N THR A 65 10.68 9.05 1.24
CA THR A 65 11.80 9.99 1.34
C THR A 65 12.45 10.24 -0.02
N ALA A 66 13.09 11.40 -0.12
CA ALA A 66 13.87 11.83 -1.27
C ALA A 66 15.26 12.24 -0.76
N VAL A 67 16.32 11.64 -1.29
CA VAL A 67 17.70 11.91 -0.86
C VAL A 67 18.61 12.11 -2.07
N PRO A 68 19.59 13.04 -2.01
CA PRO A 68 20.59 13.15 -3.07
C PRO A 68 21.43 11.87 -3.15
N ASN A 69 21.79 11.45 -4.36
CA ASN A 69 22.64 10.29 -4.56
C ASN A 69 24.07 10.60 -4.05
N PRO A 70 24.61 9.82 -3.09
CA PRO A 70 25.95 10.08 -2.55
C PRO A 70 27.08 9.88 -3.57
N ALA A 71 26.85 9.07 -4.62
CA ALA A 71 27.80 8.85 -5.70
C ALA A 71 27.69 9.88 -6.83
N ASN A 72 26.49 10.42 -7.07
CA ASN A 72 26.23 11.43 -8.09
C ASN A 72 25.35 12.56 -7.53
N LYS A 73 25.92 13.73 -7.27
CA LYS A 73 25.19 14.87 -6.68
C LYS A 73 24.14 15.48 -7.62
N GLU A 74 24.18 15.12 -8.91
CA GLU A 74 23.20 15.56 -9.90
C GLU A 74 21.98 14.61 -9.98
N GLU A 75 21.95 13.57 -9.15
CA GLU A 75 20.83 12.63 -9.08
C GLU A 75 20.15 12.68 -7.70
N MET A 76 18.83 12.47 -7.70
CA MET A 76 18.03 12.27 -6.51
C MET A 76 17.39 10.90 -6.52
N ILE A 77 17.48 10.22 -5.38
CA ILE A 77 16.89 8.91 -5.16
C ILE A 77 15.57 9.12 -4.43
N LEU A 78 14.48 8.69 -5.04
CA LEU A 78 13.15 8.69 -4.45
C LEU A 78 12.79 7.29 -3.99
N PHE A 79 12.35 7.17 -2.73
CA PHE A 79 11.87 5.92 -2.17
C PHE A 79 10.37 5.96 -2.00
N PHE A 80 9.69 5.00 -2.63
CA PHE A 80 8.25 4.83 -2.54
C PHE A 80 7.89 3.53 -1.85
N GLN A 81 6.75 3.54 -1.18
CA GLN A 81 6.15 2.37 -0.57
C GLN A 81 4.69 2.23 -1.00
N ARG A 82 4.19 1.00 -1.08
CA ARG A 82 2.78 0.74 -1.33
C ARG A 82 2.31 -0.42 -0.46
N ARG A 83 1.16 -0.26 0.17
CA ARG A 83 0.48 -1.35 0.88
C ARG A 83 -0.35 -2.14 -0.13
N THR A 84 -0.12 -3.44 -0.20
CA THR A 84 -0.92 -4.39 -0.96
C THR A 84 -1.71 -5.28 -0.01
N LEU A 85 -2.90 -5.70 -0.45
CA LEU A 85 -3.79 -6.62 0.25
C LEU A 85 -3.53 -8.05 -0.21
#